data_AF-A0A0L6UDR0-F1
#
_entry.id   AF-A0A0L6UDR0-F1
#
_cell.length_a   1.000
_cell.length_b   1.000
_cell.length_c   1.000
_cell.angle_alpha   90.00
_cell.angle_beta   90.00
_cell.angle_gamma   90.00
#
_symmetry.space_group_name_H-M   'P 1'
#
loop_
_entity.id
_entity.type
_entity.pdbx_description
1 polymer ?
#
loop_
_entity_poly.entity_id
_entity_poly.type
_entity_poly.pdbx_seq_one_letter_code
_entity_poly.pdbx_strand_id
1 'polypeptide(L)'
;MTLKTEGTTLNLSSEITPSDAVSNVTATASASKNGYLINSIQYPDVTCHLWKEDIIKVLHNLAGQTALQNQILANQEDAMVTMANETIMSIYILTIRASHCPFYECKQKKIIKKIRKKKKNSR
;
A
#
# COMPACT_ATOMS: atom_id res chain seq x y z
N MET A 1 8.31 41.77 -1.59
CA MET A 1 7.46 41.21 -0.51
C MET A 1 6.03 41.07 -1.00
N THR A 2 5.55 39.85 -1.24
CA THR A 2 4.27 39.33 -0.71
C THR A 2 4.25 37.82 -0.98
N LEU A 3 4.38 37.01 0.07
CA LEU A 3 4.11 35.58 0.04
C LEU A 3 2.62 35.39 0.31
N LYS A 4 1.91 34.67 -0.56
CA LYS A 4 0.60 34.12 -0.22
C LYS A 4 0.73 32.61 -0.10
N THR A 5 0.77 32.17 1.14
CA THR A 5 0.71 30.79 1.57
C THR A 5 -0.76 30.49 1.84
N GLU A 6 -1.39 29.67 1.00
CA GLU A 6 -2.69 29.07 1.34
C GLU A 6 -2.43 27.64 1.80
N GLY A 7 -2.48 27.47 3.12
CA GLY A 7 -2.37 26.20 3.79
C GLY A 7 -3.71 25.49 3.78
N THR A 8 -3.79 24.37 3.06
CA THR A 8 -4.91 23.44 3.18
C THR A 8 -4.70 22.61 4.44
N THR A 9 -5.43 22.95 5.50
CA THR A 9 -5.50 22.18 6.74
C THR A 9 -6.32 20.91 6.52
N LEU A 10 -5.65 19.75 6.51
CA LEU A 10 -6.34 18.45 6.49
C LEU A 10 -6.78 18.12 7.92
N ASN A 11 -8.08 18.29 8.19
CA ASN A 11 -8.72 17.89 9.44
C ASN A 11 -8.96 16.37 9.41
N LEU A 12 -8.16 15.62 10.18
CA LEU A 12 -8.33 14.19 10.43
C LEU A 12 -8.83 14.00 11.86
N SER A 13 -10.15 14.09 12.07
CA SER A 13 -10.79 13.61 13.30
C SER A 13 -11.65 12.40 12.95
N SER A 14 -11.21 11.22 13.38
CA SER A 14 -12.08 10.06 13.55
C SER A 14 -12.45 9.97 15.02
N GLU A 15 -13.72 10.21 15.30
CA GLU A 15 -14.36 10.02 16.59
C GLU A 15 -14.48 8.51 16.86
N ILE A 16 -13.86 8.03 17.93
CA ILE A 16 -14.01 6.66 18.43
C ILE A 16 -14.79 6.77 19.73
N THR A 17 -16.03 6.31 19.72
CA THR A 17 -16.79 6.08 20.96
C THR A 17 -16.49 4.67 21.46
N PRO A 18 -15.98 4.51 22.69
CA PRO A 18 -16.01 3.21 23.36
C PRO A 18 -17.43 3.05 23.95
N SER A 19 -18.19 2.07 23.47
CA SER A 19 -19.44 1.71 24.15
C SER A 19 -19.10 0.78 25.31
N ASP A 20 -19.20 1.36 26.51
CA ASP A 20 -19.01 0.71 27.81
C ASP A 20 -20.00 -0.43 28.07
N ALA A 21 -19.53 -1.32 28.93
CA ALA A 21 -20.11 -2.57 29.41
C ALA A 21 -21.58 -2.53 29.85
N VAL A 22 -22.25 -3.70 29.80
CA VAL A 22 -22.97 -4.21 30.98
C VAL A 22 -22.86 -5.73 31.07
N SER A 23 -22.34 -6.15 32.21
CA SER A 23 -22.20 -7.49 32.75
C SER A 23 -23.50 -7.93 33.44
N ASN A 24 -23.64 -9.25 33.57
CA ASN A 24 -24.51 -10.03 34.46
C ASN A 24 -25.93 -10.44 34.00
N VAL A 25 -26.19 -11.74 33.98
CA VAL A 25 -26.98 -12.44 35.00
C VAL A 25 -27.01 -13.95 34.69
N THR A 26 -26.58 -14.73 35.67
CA THR A 26 -26.75 -16.18 35.78
C THR A 26 -28.21 -16.51 36.03
N ALA A 27 -28.80 -17.42 35.25
CA ALA A 27 -30.00 -18.15 35.66
C ALA A 27 -29.88 -19.63 35.29
N THR A 28 -30.11 -20.45 36.31
CA THR A 28 -29.89 -21.89 36.42
C THR A 28 -30.84 -22.75 35.59
N ALA A 29 -30.36 -23.95 35.28
CA ALA A 29 -31.01 -24.99 34.50
C ALA A 29 -32.40 -25.39 35.01
N SER A 30 -33.30 -25.68 34.07
CA SER A 30 -34.38 -26.65 34.26
C SER A 30 -34.48 -27.52 33.02
N ALA A 31 -34.05 -28.77 33.16
CA ALA A 31 -34.18 -29.80 32.15
C ALA A 31 -35.67 -30.16 32.01
N SER A 32 -36.31 -29.65 30.96
CA SER A 32 -37.59 -30.16 30.49
C SER A 32 -37.34 -31.10 29.31
N LYS A 33 -37.49 -32.39 29.57
CA LYS A 33 -37.55 -33.45 28.55
C LYS A 33 -38.85 -33.29 27.76
N ASN A 34 -38.82 -32.42 26.75
CA ASN A 34 -39.77 -32.50 25.65
C ASN A 34 -38.99 -32.87 24.40
N GLY A 35 -39.31 -34.05 23.86
CA GLY A 35 -38.84 -34.48 22.56
C GLY A 35 -39.31 -33.49 21.50
N TYR A 36 -38.40 -32.61 21.11
CA TYR A 36 -38.50 -31.92 19.84
C TYR A 36 -37.70 -32.77 18.86
N LEU A 37 -38.40 -33.27 17.84
CA LEU A 37 -37.77 -33.60 16.56
C LEU A 37 -36.76 -32.49 16.28
N ILE A 38 -35.47 -32.87 16.29
CA ILE A 38 -34.43 -32.04 15.70
C ILE A 38 -34.71 -32.10 14.21
N ASN A 39 -35.69 -31.30 13.77
CA ASN A 39 -35.72 -30.81 12.42
C ASN A 39 -34.37 -30.10 12.30
N SER A 40 -33.42 -30.76 11.64
CA SER A 40 -32.21 -30.11 11.17
C SER A 40 -32.67 -28.81 10.52
N ILE A 41 -32.40 -27.69 11.17
CA ILE A 41 -32.52 -26.40 10.52
C ILE A 41 -31.48 -26.47 9.42
N GLN A 42 -31.91 -26.90 8.23
CA GLN A 42 -31.18 -26.74 7.01
C GLN A 42 -31.13 -25.23 6.81
N TYR A 43 -30.15 -24.58 7.43
CA TYR A 43 -29.75 -23.26 7.02
C TYR A 43 -29.46 -23.36 5.52
N PRO A 44 -30.08 -22.53 4.68
CA PRO A 44 -29.99 -22.71 3.25
C PRO A 44 -28.52 -22.63 2.85
N ASP A 45 -28.01 -23.73 2.32
CA ASP A 45 -26.68 -23.89 1.72
C ASP A 45 -26.32 -22.68 0.81
N VAL A 46 -27.34 -22.09 0.20
CA VAL A 46 -27.30 -20.84 -0.57
C VAL A 46 -26.67 -19.67 0.19
N THR A 47 -27.08 -19.38 1.43
CA THR A 47 -26.45 -18.29 2.21
C THR A 47 -25.00 -18.59 2.53
N CYS A 48 -24.65 -19.87 2.74
CA CYS A 48 -23.28 -20.31 2.96
C CYS A 48 -22.39 -20.16 1.71
N HIS A 49 -22.97 -20.40 0.53
CA HIS A 49 -22.29 -20.25 -0.74
C HIS A 49 -22.01 -18.78 -1.08
N LEU A 50 -22.98 -17.90 -0.82
CA LEU A 50 -22.87 -16.47 -1.13
C LEU A 50 -21.74 -15.79 -0.34
N TRP A 51 -21.60 -16.03 0.97
CA TRP A 51 -20.51 -15.41 1.74
C TRP A 51 -19.12 -15.93 1.30
N LYS A 52 -19.03 -17.20 0.90
CA LYS A 52 -17.78 -17.77 0.38
C LYS A 52 -17.38 -17.12 -0.94
N GLU A 53 -18.32 -16.98 -1.87
CA GLU A 53 -18.07 -16.28 -3.13
C GLU A 53 -17.65 -14.83 -2.88
N ASP A 54 -18.30 -14.14 -1.96
CA ASP A 54 -17.98 -12.74 -1.66
C ASP A 54 -16.61 -12.60 -1.02
N ILE A 55 -16.21 -13.51 -0.13
CA ILE A 55 -14.83 -13.55 0.38
C ILE A 55 -13.84 -13.81 -0.76
N ILE A 56 -14.12 -14.75 -1.66
CA ILE A 56 -13.24 -15.03 -2.81
C ILE A 56 -13.11 -13.79 -3.69
N LYS A 57 -14.21 -13.08 -3.99
CA LYS A 57 -14.20 -11.83 -4.75
C LYS A 57 -13.36 -10.76 -4.05
N VAL A 58 -13.53 -10.59 -2.73
CA VAL A 58 -12.76 -9.62 -1.94
C VAL A 58 -11.27 -9.95 -1.99
N LEU A 59 -10.88 -11.21 -1.77
CA LEU A 59 -9.47 -11.62 -1.81
C LEU A 59 -8.86 -11.44 -3.21
N HIS A 60 -9.59 -11.80 -4.26
CA HIS A 60 -9.14 -11.60 -5.64
C HIS A 60 -8.94 -10.12 -5.96
N ASN A 61 -9.92 -9.27 -5.59
CA ASN A 61 -9.82 -7.83 -5.79
C ASN A 61 -8.66 -7.23 -4.99
N LEU A 62 -8.46 -7.68 -3.74
CA LEU A 62 -7.34 -7.23 -2.91
C LEU A 62 -6.00 -7.60 -3.54
N ALA A 63 -5.84 -8.86 -3.98
CA ALA A 63 -4.63 -9.30 -4.65
C ALA A 63 -4.35 -8.50 -5.94
N GLY A 64 -5.40 -8.23 -6.74
CA GLY A 64 -5.31 -7.40 -7.93
C GLY A 64 -4.88 -5.96 -7.62
N GLN A 65 -5.46 -5.35 -6.59
CA GLN A 65 -5.07 -4.00 -6.15
C GLN A 65 -3.64 -3.96 -5.62
N THR A 66 -3.22 -4.95 -4.83
CA THR A 66 -1.83 -5.05 -4.34
C THR A 66 -0.85 -5.20 -5.50
N ALA A 67 -1.16 -6.02 -6.50
CA ALA A 67 -0.32 -6.16 -7.69
C ALA A 67 -0.18 -4.82 -8.45
N LEU A 68 -1.29 -4.11 -8.63
CA LEU A 68 -1.30 -2.79 -9.26
C LEU A 68 -0.48 -1.76 -8.46
N GLN A 69 -0.64 -1.72 -7.14
CA GLN A 69 0.13 -0.82 -6.27
C GLN A 69 1.63 -1.11 -6.36
N ASN A 70 2.03 -2.38 -6.35
CA ASN A 70 3.43 -2.77 -6.49
C ASN A 70 4.01 -2.33 -7.84
N GLN A 71 3.22 -2.44 -8.92
CA GLN A 71 3.62 -1.96 -10.24
C GLN A 71 3.78 -0.44 -10.26
N ILE A 72 2.85 0.30 -9.66
CA ILE A 72 2.93 1.76 -9.54
C ILE A 72 4.18 2.16 -8.77
N LEU A 73 4.45 1.51 -7.63
CA LEU A 73 5.61 1.79 -6.80
C LEU A 73 6.93 1.52 -7.55
N ALA A 74 7.01 0.41 -8.28
CA ALA A 74 8.17 0.09 -9.10
C ALA A 74 8.42 1.14 -10.20
N ASN A 75 7.35 1.62 -10.85
CA ASN A 75 7.45 2.68 -11.85
C ASN A 75 7.89 4.02 -11.23
N GLN A 76 7.39 4.34 -10.04
CA GLN A 76 7.80 5.55 -9.31
C GLN A 76 9.27 5.48 -8.90
N GLU A 77 9.74 4.32 -8.42
CA GLU A 77 11.14 4.10 -8.09
C GLU A 77 12.05 4.31 -9.31
N ASP A 78 11.73 3.69 -10.45
CA ASP A 78 12.50 3.83 -11.68
C ASP A 78 12.52 5.29 -12.19
N ALA A 79 11.38 5.97 -12.11
CA ALA A 79 11.28 7.39 -12.45
C ALA A 79 12.15 8.27 -11.54
N MET A 80 12.11 8.06 -10.22
CA MET A 80 12.94 8.80 -9.26
C MET A 80 14.43 8.55 -9.49
N VAL A 81 14.83 7.31 -9.73
CA VAL A 81 16.21 6.96 -10.05
C VAL A 81 16.65 7.64 -11.35
N THR A 82 15.79 7.66 -12.36
CA THR A 82 16.07 8.33 -13.64
C THR A 82 16.26 9.83 -13.45
N MET A 83 15.34 10.51 -12.78
CA MET A 83 15.44 11.94 -12.47
C MET A 83 16.70 12.28 -11.66
N ALA A 84 17.04 11.45 -10.66
CA ALA A 84 18.26 11.63 -9.88
C ALA A 84 19.52 11.48 -10.75
N ASN A 85 19.55 10.50 -11.64
CA ASN A 85 20.68 10.31 -12.56
C ASN A 85 20.81 11.47 -13.57
N GLU A 86 19.69 11.97 -14.09
CA GLU A 86 19.67 13.14 -14.99
C GLU A 86 20.17 14.39 -14.28
N THR A 87 19.71 14.63 -13.05
CA THR A 87 20.17 15.74 -12.20
C THR A 87 21.67 15.64 -11.94
N ILE A 88 22.20 14.44 -11.65
CA ILE A 88 23.64 14.25 -11.47
C ILE A 88 24.40 14.51 -12.77
N MET A 89 23.83 14.12 -13.92
CA MET A 89 24.47 14.31 -15.23
C MET A 89 24.45 15.77 -15.68
N SER A 90 23.46 16.56 -15.26
CA SER A 90 23.35 17.98 -15.63
C SER A 90 24.26 18.90 -14.82
N ILE A 91 24.82 18.43 -13.70
CA ILE A 91 25.76 19.21 -12.88
C ILE A 91 27.06 19.44 -13.66
N TYR A 92 27.37 20.73 -13.87
CA TYR A 92 28.64 21.14 -14.44
C TYR A 92 29.74 21.07 -13.39
N ILE A 93 30.76 20.25 -13.62
CA ILE A 93 31.80 19.97 -12.62
C ILE A 93 32.63 21.22 -12.29
N LEU A 94 32.76 22.19 -13.20
CA LEU A 94 33.53 23.41 -12.90
C LEU A 94 32.77 24.43 -12.02
N THR A 95 31.44 24.29 -11.86
CA THR A 95 30.65 25.20 -11.00
C THR A 95 30.52 24.71 -9.56
N ILE A 96 30.91 23.47 -9.27
CA ILE A 96 30.89 22.91 -7.92
C ILE A 96 32.22 23.12 -7.20
N ARG A 97 32.17 23.17 -5.87
CA ARG A 97 33.37 23.33 -5.04
C ARG A 97 34.35 22.19 -5.32
N ALA A 98 35.64 22.51 -5.50
CA ALA A 98 36.68 21.56 -5.91
C ALA A 98 36.71 20.25 -5.08
N SER A 99 36.40 20.33 -3.78
CA SER A 99 36.32 19.15 -2.91
C SER A 99 35.24 18.13 -3.31
N HIS A 100 34.21 18.55 -4.03
CA HIS A 100 33.08 17.72 -4.47
C HIS A 100 33.24 17.22 -5.91
N CYS A 101 34.14 17.80 -6.71
CA CYS A 101 34.38 17.38 -8.10
C CYS A 101 34.61 15.87 -8.25
N PRO A 102 35.49 15.22 -7.46
CA PRO A 102 35.77 13.80 -7.63
C PRO A 102 34.53 12.92 -7.43
N PHE A 103 33.61 13.34 -6.55
CA PHE A 103 32.38 12.62 -6.28
C PHE A 103 31.44 12.64 -7.49
N TYR A 104 31.14 13.83 -8.03
CA TYR A 104 30.22 13.97 -9.17
C TYR A 104 30.79 13.33 -10.43
N GLU A 105 32.08 13.49 -10.70
CA GLU A 105 32.75 12.80 -11.80
C GLU A 105 32.57 11.27 -11.73
N CYS A 106 32.83 10.69 -10.55
CA CYS A 106 32.68 9.26 -10.35
C CYS A 106 31.23 8.80 -10.58
N LYS A 107 30.25 9.58 -10.10
CA LYS A 107 28.82 9.27 -10.29
C LYS A 107 28.41 9.37 -11.76
N GLN A 108 28.77 10.43 -12.46
CA GLN A 108 28.50 10.60 -13.89
C GLN A 108 29.13 9.48 -14.73
N LYS A 109 30.41 9.13 -14.48
CA LYS A 109 31.10 8.01 -15.12
C LYS A 109 30.35 6.68 -14.91
N LYS A 110 29.87 6.41 -13.70
CA LYS A 110 29.06 5.22 -13.39
C LYS A 110 27.72 5.21 -14.15
N ILE A 111 27.03 6.34 -14.23
CA ILE A 111 25.76 6.47 -14.97
C ILE A 111 25.99 6.20 -16.46
N ILE A 112 27.00 6.82 -17.08
CA ILE A 112 27.37 6.58 -18.49
C ILE A 112 27.67 5.09 -18.73
N LYS A 113 28.41 4.44 -17.82
CA LYS A 113 28.72 3.00 -17.92
C LYS A 113 27.45 2.15 -17.89
N LYS A 114 26.49 2.46 -17.00
CA LYS A 114 25.19 1.77 -16.94
C LYS A 114 24.39 1.93 -18.23
N ILE A 115 24.28 3.16 -18.76
CA ILE A 115 23.59 3.45 -20.03
C ILE A 115 24.22 2.68 -21.19
N ARG A 116 25.55 2.68 -21.30
CA ARG A 116 26.28 1.93 -22.33
C ARG A 116 26.04 0.43 -22.23
N LYS A 117 25.99 -0.14 -21.02
CA LYS A 117 25.69 -1.57 -20.81
C LYS A 117 24.25 -1.89 -21.25
N LYS A 118 23.26 -1.09 -20.85
CA LYS A 118 21.86 -1.27 -21.27
C LYS A 118 21.71 -1.22 -22.79
N LYS A 119 22.39 -0.28 -23.46
CA LYS A 119 22.39 -0.16 -24.92
C LYS A 119 23.02 -1.35 -25.64
N LYS A 120 24.05 -1.97 -25.05
CA LYS A 120 24.68 -3.19 -25.62
C LYS A 120 23.80 -4.43 -25.46
N ASN A 121 23.11 -4.56 -24.32
CA ASN A 121 22.24 -5.69 -24.04
C ASN A 121 20.87 -5.62 -24.76
N SER A 122 20.58 -4.51 -25.44
CA SER A 122 19.34 -4.27 -26.18
C SER A 122 19.52 -4.43 -27.71
N ARG A 123 20.71 -4.85 -28.17
CA ARG A 123 21.01 -5.26 -29.55
C ARG A 123 21.13 -6.77 -29.59
#